data_AF-A0A3M2UAA4-F1
#
_entry.id   AF-A0A3M2UAA4-F1
#
_cell.length_a   1.000
_cell.length_b   1.000
_cell.length_c   1.000
_cell.angle_alpha   90.00
_cell.angle_beta   90.00
_cell.angle_gamma   90.00
#
_symmetry.space_group_name_H-M   'P 1'
#
loop_
_entity.id
_entity.type
_entity.pdbx_description
1 polymer ?
#
loop_
_entity_poly.entity_id
_entity_poly.type
_entity_poly.pdbx_seq_one_letter_code
_entity_poly.pdbx_strand_id
1 'polypeptide(L)'
;MRYAYKDGAGRERNFLGAGLDIAWEDNGLDNLYRYLGAAPYLYSSTETLRVNDVDVRSIERVFNQFHLLALETTRQNLSILEVDTRYYIEEGKPFDLQPNYCQLPKEVRTTWRLSPDGSVPRTEIVSSDYDSYGNLLAQTQANGVTETSEWYSVSGEDGCPPDPDGFVRTLKAKSVVPAQSDYGHALVLVTRYRYKALPALAGSGQNLWLAAESETLLQQTTDGEKELQQTTYT
;
A
#
# COMPACT_ATOMS: atom_id res chain seq x y z
N MET A 1 8.80 29.61 0.01
CA MET A 1 8.99 28.25 0.55
C MET A 1 10.41 28.11 1.07
N ARG A 2 10.58 27.42 2.20
CA ARG A 2 11.90 27.10 2.79
C ARG A 2 11.96 25.59 3.07
N TYR A 3 13.14 25.00 2.91
CA TYR A 3 13.41 23.61 3.26
C TYR A 3 14.42 23.50 4.41
N ALA A 4 14.25 22.49 5.27
CA ALA A 4 15.18 22.10 6.32
C ALA A 4 15.27 20.57 6.39
N TYR A 5 16.43 20.04 6.79
CA TYR A 5 16.73 18.60 6.75
C TYR A 5 17.15 18.02 8.12
N LYS A 6 16.99 18.82 9.19
CA LYS A 6 17.21 18.32 10.54
C LYS A 6 15.97 17.56 10.97
N ASP A 7 16.17 16.40 11.58
CA ASP A 7 15.06 15.66 12.18
C ASP A 7 14.54 16.35 13.45
N GLY A 8 13.45 15.83 14.02
CA GLY A 8 12.86 16.35 15.26
C GLY A 8 13.79 16.36 16.48
N ALA A 9 14.93 15.65 16.41
CA ALA A 9 15.98 15.66 17.43
C ALA A 9 17.17 16.58 17.09
N GLY A 10 17.09 17.31 15.96
CA GLY A 10 18.14 18.23 15.49
C GLY A 10 19.33 17.56 14.79
N ARG A 11 19.25 16.27 14.47
CA ARG A 11 20.35 15.53 13.82
C ARG A 11 20.36 15.80 12.32
N GLU A 12 21.56 15.88 11.74
CA GLU A 12 21.78 16.09 10.31
C GLU A 12 21.88 14.75 9.58
N ARG A 13 20.78 14.00 9.55
CA ARG A 13 20.65 12.77 8.77
C ARG A 13 20.13 13.09 7.38
N ASN A 14 20.59 12.36 6.36
CA ASN A 14 20.17 12.54 4.98
C ASN A 14 19.94 11.21 4.25
N PHE A 15 19.45 11.29 3.01
CA PHE A 15 19.17 10.13 2.17
C PHE A 15 20.42 9.30 1.79
N LEU A 16 21.63 9.81 2.04
CA LEU A 16 22.89 9.12 1.75
C LEU A 16 23.47 8.40 2.98
N GLY A 17 22.78 8.43 4.14
CA GLY A 17 23.26 7.78 5.36
C GLY A 17 24.20 8.63 6.21
N ALA A 18 24.12 9.96 6.18
CA ALA A 18 24.93 10.83 7.03
C ALA A 18 24.96 10.39 8.52
N GLY A 19 26.18 10.27 9.06
CA GLY A 19 26.43 9.83 10.43
C GLY A 19 26.45 8.31 10.60
N LEU A 20 26.26 7.53 9.55
CA LEU A 20 26.50 6.09 9.55
C LEU A 20 27.96 5.77 9.19
N ASP A 21 28.47 4.72 9.81
CA ASP A 21 29.72 4.08 9.42
C ASP A 21 29.43 2.91 8.48
N ILE A 22 29.08 3.24 7.23
CA ILE A 22 28.87 2.26 6.16
C ILE A 22 30.03 2.35 5.17
N ALA A 23 30.59 1.19 4.80
CA ALA A 23 31.58 1.12 3.72
C ALA A 23 30.88 1.47 2.39
N TRP A 24 31.23 2.62 1.84
CA TRP A 24 30.68 3.09 0.57
C TRP A 24 31.18 2.23 -0.59
N GLU A 25 30.26 1.75 -1.41
CA GLU A 25 30.54 1.04 -2.66
C GLU A 25 30.03 1.83 -3.86
N ASP A 26 30.86 1.93 -4.90
CA ASP A 26 30.52 2.54 -6.19
C ASP A 26 30.12 1.47 -7.20
N ASN A 27 28.99 0.80 -6.93
CA ASN A 27 28.44 -0.28 -7.76
C ASN A 27 27.06 0.05 -8.34
N GLY A 28 26.59 1.30 -8.16
CA GLY A 28 25.29 1.78 -8.61
C GLY A 28 24.10 1.37 -7.72
N LEU A 29 24.33 0.61 -6.64
CA LEU A 29 23.31 0.29 -5.65
C LEU A 29 23.27 1.35 -4.54
N ASP A 30 22.12 1.48 -3.89
CA ASP A 30 21.97 2.42 -2.78
C ASP A 30 22.73 1.92 -1.54
N ASN A 31 23.70 2.71 -1.09
CA ASN A 31 24.54 2.35 0.06
C ASN A 31 23.75 2.33 1.37
N LEU A 32 22.67 3.11 1.50
CA LEU A 32 21.86 3.16 2.71
C LEU A 32 21.14 1.82 2.97
N TYR A 33 20.84 1.05 1.91
CA TYR A 33 20.20 -0.26 2.01
C TYR A 33 21.07 -1.30 2.75
N ARG A 34 22.38 -1.04 2.84
CA ARG A 34 23.35 -1.90 3.53
C ARG A 34 23.34 -1.71 5.05
N TYR A 35 22.66 -0.69 5.56
CA TYR A 35 22.60 -0.42 6.98
C TYR A 35 21.73 -1.45 7.71
N LEU A 36 22.36 -2.21 8.61
CA LEU A 36 21.74 -3.26 9.43
C LEU A 36 21.88 -2.97 10.94
N GLY A 37 21.92 -1.69 11.32
CA GLY A 37 22.06 -1.31 12.73
C GLY A 37 20.82 -1.66 13.58
N ALA A 38 20.98 -1.61 14.90
CA ALA A 38 19.96 -2.03 15.86
C ALA A 38 18.68 -1.18 15.87
N ALA A 39 18.71 0.03 15.30
CA ALA A 39 17.56 0.90 15.14
C ALA A 39 17.48 1.38 13.69
N PRO A 40 16.28 1.57 13.12
CA PRO A 40 16.12 2.03 11.75
C PRO A 40 16.80 3.38 11.53
N TYR A 41 17.43 3.54 10.36
CA TYR A 41 17.92 4.84 9.96
C TYR A 41 16.76 5.65 9.38
N LEU A 42 16.48 6.79 10.02
CA LEU A 42 15.45 7.74 9.59
C LEU A 42 16.10 9.07 9.24
N TYR A 43 15.63 9.70 8.16
CA TYR A 43 15.98 11.07 7.78
C TYR A 43 14.72 11.84 7.42
N SER A 44 14.78 13.18 7.44
CA SER A 44 13.60 14.00 7.17
C SER A 44 13.85 15.17 6.22
N SER A 45 12.75 15.70 5.70
CA SER A 45 12.69 16.97 5.00
C SER A 45 11.47 17.74 5.49
N THR A 46 11.66 19.01 5.83
CA THR A 46 10.60 19.91 6.28
C THR A 46 10.46 21.05 5.30
N GLU A 47 9.28 21.18 4.74
CA GLU A 47 8.86 22.24 3.84
C GLU A 47 8.00 23.25 4.60
N THR A 48 8.39 24.53 4.59
CA THR A 48 7.68 25.62 5.28
C THR A 48 7.22 26.71 4.31
N LEU A 49 5.91 26.97 4.32
CA LEU A 49 5.30 28.11 3.64
C LEU A 49 5.37 29.35 4.53
N ARG A 50 5.88 30.45 3.98
CA ARG A 50 5.97 31.75 4.64
C ARG A 50 5.17 32.81 3.90
N VAL A 51 4.43 33.63 4.64
CA VAL A 51 3.71 34.81 4.15
C VAL A 51 4.16 35.99 5.00
N ASN A 52 4.68 37.06 4.38
CA ASN A 52 5.25 38.22 5.08
C ASN A 52 6.28 37.82 6.15
N ASP A 53 7.17 36.88 5.83
CA ASP A 53 8.17 36.30 6.74
C ASP A 53 7.61 35.60 8.00
N VAL A 54 6.32 35.27 8.01
CA VAL A 54 5.70 34.44 9.05
C VAL A 54 5.45 33.04 8.51
N ASP A 55 5.86 32.03 9.27
CA ASP A 55 5.60 30.62 8.96
C ASP A 55 4.10 30.35 9.17
N VAL A 56 3.39 29.97 8.10
CA VAL A 56 1.93 29.76 8.13
C VAL A 56 1.53 28.29 7.99
N ARG A 57 2.42 27.45 7.44
CA ARG A 57 2.24 26.01 7.30
C ARG A 57 3.60 25.32 7.22
N SER A 58 3.72 24.16 7.85
CA SER A 58 4.88 23.26 7.70
C SER A 58 4.44 21.85 7.35
N ILE A 59 5.22 21.16 6.53
CA ILE A 59 5.05 19.73 6.22
C ILE A 59 6.40 19.05 6.46
N GLU A 60 6.46 18.20 7.48
CA GLU A 60 7.62 17.33 7.75
C GLU A 60 7.38 15.95 7.15
N ARG A 61 8.36 15.41 6.45
CA ARG A 61 8.37 14.06 5.87
C ARG A 61 9.54 13.28 6.43
N VAL A 62 9.29 12.13 7.02
CA VAL A 62 10.31 11.23 7.56
C VAL A 62 10.35 9.96 6.72
N PHE A 63 11.55 9.61 6.26
CA PHE A 63 11.81 8.46 5.42
C PHE A 63 12.66 7.45 6.17
N ASN A 64 12.46 6.16 5.90
CA ASN A 64 13.33 5.11 6.39
C ASN A 64 14.54 4.87 5.47
N GLN A 65 15.40 3.92 5.84
CA GLN A 65 16.60 3.55 5.11
C GLN A 65 16.35 3.00 3.69
N PHE A 66 15.12 2.59 3.39
CA PHE A 66 14.72 2.16 2.05
C PHE A 66 14.02 3.28 1.26
N HIS A 67 14.11 4.52 1.73
CA HIS A 67 13.48 5.72 1.18
C HIS A 67 11.94 5.69 1.18
N LEU A 68 11.34 4.84 2.01
CA LEU A 68 9.90 4.78 2.15
C LEU A 68 9.43 5.88 3.11
N LEU A 69 8.37 6.59 2.76
CA LEU A 69 7.78 7.65 3.57
C LEU A 69 7.07 7.03 4.78
N ALA A 70 7.71 7.06 5.94
CA ALA A 70 7.20 6.45 7.17
C ALA A 70 6.25 7.39 7.93
N LEU A 71 6.47 8.71 7.85
CA LEU A 71 5.64 9.70 8.53
C LEU A 71 5.55 10.99 7.71
N GLU A 72 4.36 11.53 7.52
CA GLU A 72 4.15 12.91 7.09
C GLU A 72 3.35 13.67 8.14
N THR A 73 3.84 14.83 8.56
CA THR A 73 3.16 15.70 9.50
C THR A 73 2.94 17.09 8.92
N THR A 74 1.68 17.44 8.68
CA THR A 74 1.26 18.79 8.30
C THR A 74 0.82 19.58 9.54
N ARG A 75 1.36 20.78 9.71
CA ARG A 75 0.93 21.74 10.73
C ARG A 75 0.47 23.03 10.07
N GLN A 76 -0.73 23.49 10.44
CA GLN A 76 -1.27 24.77 9.98
C GLN A 76 -2.15 25.36 11.07
N ASN A 77 -1.78 26.54 11.58
CA ASN A 77 -2.38 27.13 12.77
C ASN A 77 -2.34 26.13 13.95
N LEU A 78 -3.50 25.85 14.56
CA LEU A 78 -3.64 24.88 15.64
C LEU A 78 -3.85 23.45 15.13
N SER A 79 -4.07 23.24 13.82
CA SER A 79 -4.40 21.93 13.27
C SER A 79 -3.15 21.13 12.91
N ILE A 80 -3.18 19.86 13.28
CA ILE A 80 -2.14 18.88 12.96
C ILE A 80 -2.79 17.69 12.27
N LEU A 81 -2.25 17.34 11.10
CA LEU A 81 -2.53 16.12 10.38
C LEU A 81 -1.25 15.29 10.34
N GLU A 82 -1.34 14.04 10.78
CA GLU A 82 -0.24 13.08 10.79
C GLU A 82 -0.67 11.84 9.99
N VAL A 83 0.20 11.39 9.08
CA VAL A 83 0.02 10.17 8.29
C VAL A 83 1.22 9.27 8.57
N ASP A 84 1.02 8.22 9.36
CA ASP A 84 2.02 7.19 9.69
C ASP A 84 1.80 5.99 8.75
N THR A 85 2.84 5.59 8.02
CA THR A 85 2.79 4.44 7.11
C THR A 85 3.77 3.38 7.59
N ARG A 86 3.22 2.21 7.90
CA ARG A 86 3.99 1.02 8.24
C ARG A 86 4.12 0.12 7.02
N TYR A 87 5.25 -0.53 6.91
CA TYR A 87 5.62 -1.38 5.78
C TYR A 87 5.96 -2.79 6.27
N TYR A 88 6.07 -3.75 5.36
CA TYR A 88 6.46 -5.14 5.65
C TYR A 88 7.97 -5.31 5.78
N ILE A 89 8.66 -4.30 6.33
CA ILE A 89 10.10 -4.37 6.58
C ILE A 89 10.36 -5.25 7.80
N GLU A 90 11.19 -6.28 7.61
CA GLU A 90 11.72 -7.12 8.67
C GLU A 90 13.06 -6.54 9.16
N GLU A 91 13.05 -5.97 10.36
CA GLU A 91 14.23 -5.32 10.94
C GLU A 91 15.43 -6.28 11.03
N GLY A 92 16.63 -5.76 10.75
CA GLY A 92 17.88 -6.53 10.81
C GLY A 92 18.13 -7.48 9.63
N LYS A 93 17.18 -7.65 8.69
CA LYS A 93 17.42 -8.40 7.46
C LYS A 93 17.94 -7.50 6.34
N PRO A 94 18.95 -7.93 5.56
CA PRO A 94 19.36 -7.25 4.35
C PRO A 94 18.21 -7.23 3.33
N PHE A 95 18.25 -6.24 2.43
CA PHE A 95 17.14 -5.95 1.52
C PHE A 95 16.77 -7.13 0.61
N ASP A 96 17.75 -7.91 0.17
CA ASP A 96 17.58 -9.12 -0.64
C ASP A 96 16.90 -10.29 0.10
N LEU A 97 16.81 -10.22 1.43
CA LEU A 97 16.09 -11.18 2.27
C LEU A 97 14.76 -10.66 2.78
N GLN A 98 14.37 -9.44 2.42
CA GLN A 98 13.05 -8.90 2.73
C GLN A 98 11.98 -9.61 1.88
N PRO A 99 10.72 -9.68 2.33
CA PRO A 99 9.65 -10.17 1.47
C PRO A 99 9.50 -9.29 0.22
N ASN A 100 9.08 -9.87 -0.90
CA ASN A 100 8.94 -9.15 -2.18
C ASN A 100 8.01 -7.93 -2.10
N TYR A 101 7.06 -7.95 -1.17
CA TYR A 101 6.11 -6.87 -0.90
C TYR A 101 6.54 -5.96 0.27
N CYS A 102 7.79 -6.04 0.73
CA CYS A 102 8.28 -5.30 1.92
C CYS A 102 8.06 -3.79 1.82
N GLN A 103 8.10 -3.24 0.61
CA GLN A 103 7.90 -1.82 0.33
C GLN A 103 6.43 -1.40 0.17
N LEU A 104 5.49 -2.34 0.21
CA LEU A 104 4.05 -2.05 0.13
C LEU A 104 3.50 -1.64 1.50
N PRO A 105 2.59 -0.64 1.57
CA PRO A 105 2.00 -0.21 2.83
C PRO A 105 1.21 -1.34 3.52
N LYS A 106 1.63 -1.69 4.74
CA LYS A 106 0.92 -2.62 5.62
C LYS A 106 -0.24 -1.96 6.36
N GLU A 107 0.02 -0.78 6.91
CA GLU A 107 -0.94 0.01 7.68
C GLU A 107 -0.68 1.49 7.39
N VAL A 108 -1.73 2.22 7.03
CA VAL A 108 -1.72 3.69 6.94
C VAL A 108 -2.64 4.22 8.02
N ARG A 109 -2.08 4.98 8.95
CA ARG A 109 -2.80 5.63 10.03
C ARG A 109 -2.83 7.13 9.81
N THR A 110 -4.04 7.67 9.67
CA THR A 110 -4.24 9.12 9.57
C THR A 110 -4.82 9.65 10.87
N THR A 111 -4.12 10.60 11.49
CA THR A 111 -4.53 11.19 12.76
C THR A 111 -4.68 12.71 12.63
N TRP A 112 -5.84 13.22 13.06
CA TRP A 112 -6.14 14.65 13.18
C TRP A 112 -6.21 15.07 14.63
N ARG A 113 -5.54 16.16 14.99
CA ARG A 113 -5.57 16.74 16.34
C ARG A 113 -5.39 18.26 16.33
N LEU A 114 -5.79 18.91 17.41
CA LEU A 114 -5.48 20.31 17.68
C LEU A 114 -4.25 20.43 18.60
N SER A 115 -3.51 21.53 18.48
CA SER A 115 -2.43 21.97 19.36
C SER A 115 -2.88 23.24 20.10
N PRO A 116 -2.47 23.52 21.35
CA PRO A 116 -1.75 22.67 22.31
C PRO A 116 -2.69 21.88 23.23
N ASP A 117 -4.01 21.92 22.99
CA ASP A 117 -5.00 21.46 23.96
C ASP A 117 -5.48 20.02 23.69
N GLY A 118 -5.81 19.32 24.78
CA GLY A 118 -6.19 17.89 24.86
C GLY A 118 -7.49 17.49 24.15
N SER A 119 -7.72 17.98 22.92
CA SER A 119 -8.72 17.42 22.02
C SER A 119 -8.40 15.94 21.80
N VAL A 120 -9.41 15.08 21.97
CA VAL A 120 -9.28 13.67 21.64
C VAL A 120 -8.95 13.57 20.14
N PRO A 121 -7.80 12.97 19.76
CA PRO A 121 -7.44 12.86 18.36
C PRO A 121 -8.44 11.96 17.62
N ARG A 122 -8.78 12.31 16.38
CA ARG A 122 -9.48 11.39 15.48
C ARG A 122 -8.42 10.59 14.73
N THR A 123 -8.58 9.26 14.68
CA THR A 123 -7.68 8.38 13.96
C THR A 123 -8.47 7.48 13.02
N GLU A 124 -7.98 7.35 11.80
CA GLU A 124 -8.44 6.38 10.80
C GLU A 124 -7.28 5.45 10.46
N ILE A 125 -7.57 4.17 10.26
CA ILE A 125 -6.59 3.14 9.91
C ILE A 125 -7.07 2.40 8.68
N VAL A 126 -6.19 2.25 7.70
CA VAL A 126 -6.33 1.34 6.57
C VAL A 126 -5.23 0.29 6.67
N SER A 127 -5.57 -0.99 6.60
CA SER A 127 -4.59 -2.09 6.61
C SER A 127 -4.64 -2.88 5.31
N SER A 128 -3.52 -3.44 4.87
CA SER A 128 -3.44 -4.19 3.61
C SER A 128 -2.49 -5.38 3.71
N ASP A 129 -2.90 -6.51 3.13
CA ASP A 129 -2.15 -7.75 3.02
C ASP A 129 -1.92 -8.10 1.55
N TYR A 130 -0.77 -8.69 1.24
CA TYR A 130 -0.34 -8.97 -0.14
C TYR A 130 0.21 -10.39 -0.28
N ASP A 131 0.15 -10.92 -1.50
CA ASP A 131 0.90 -12.12 -1.87
C ASP A 131 2.37 -11.79 -2.23
N SER A 132 3.16 -12.82 -2.52
CA SER A 132 4.58 -12.66 -2.92
C SER A 132 4.80 -11.97 -4.26
N TYR A 133 3.74 -11.70 -5.03
CA TYR A 133 3.77 -10.98 -6.29
C TYR A 133 3.35 -9.51 -6.13
N GLY A 134 2.95 -9.10 -4.92
CA GLY A 134 2.47 -7.75 -4.62
C GLY A 134 0.99 -7.54 -4.92
N ASN A 135 0.24 -8.60 -5.21
CA ASN A 135 -1.20 -8.49 -5.38
C ASN A 135 -1.89 -8.34 -4.02
N LEU A 136 -2.85 -7.43 -3.92
CA LEU A 136 -3.64 -7.23 -2.71
C LEU A 136 -4.49 -8.49 -2.43
N LEU A 137 -4.39 -9.04 -1.22
CA LEU A 137 -5.19 -10.17 -0.75
C LEU A 137 -6.35 -9.71 0.14
N ALA A 138 -6.08 -8.72 0.99
CA ALA A 138 -7.08 -8.12 1.87
C ALA A 138 -6.79 -6.65 2.11
N GLN A 139 -7.83 -5.83 2.22
CA GLN A 139 -7.73 -4.46 2.71
C GLN A 139 -8.92 -4.14 3.60
N THR A 140 -8.64 -3.69 4.82
CA THR A 140 -9.66 -3.13 5.71
C THR A 140 -9.59 -1.62 5.65
N GLN A 141 -10.71 -1.00 5.26
CA GLN A 141 -10.85 0.44 5.14
C GLN A 141 -11.11 1.09 6.49
N ALA A 142 -10.91 2.40 6.60
CA ALA A 142 -11.14 3.18 7.81
C ALA A 142 -12.59 3.13 8.33
N ASN A 143 -13.56 2.80 7.47
CA ASN A 143 -14.96 2.61 7.83
C ASN A 143 -15.27 1.18 8.32
N GLY A 144 -14.27 0.29 8.40
CA GLY A 144 -14.40 -1.10 8.83
C GLY A 144 -14.80 -2.09 7.72
N VAL A 145 -15.07 -1.62 6.50
CA VAL A 145 -15.34 -2.53 5.35
C VAL A 145 -14.04 -3.25 5.00
N THR A 146 -14.13 -4.57 4.82
CA THR A 146 -12.99 -5.39 4.40
C THR A 146 -13.23 -5.90 2.99
N GLU A 147 -12.30 -5.61 2.09
CA GLU A 147 -12.27 -6.19 0.75
C GLU A 147 -11.21 -7.29 0.70
N THR A 148 -11.53 -8.44 0.13
CA THR A 148 -10.56 -9.51 -0.14
C THR A 148 -10.51 -9.83 -1.61
N SER A 149 -9.37 -10.32 -2.09
CA SER A 149 -9.15 -10.63 -3.50
C SER A 149 -8.44 -11.98 -3.63
N GLU A 150 -8.96 -12.81 -4.52
CA GLU A 150 -8.37 -14.08 -4.93
C GLU A 150 -7.83 -13.91 -6.35
N TRP A 151 -6.69 -14.52 -6.63
CA TRP A 151 -6.00 -14.40 -7.91
C TRP A 151 -5.84 -15.78 -8.54
N TYR A 152 -5.96 -15.87 -9.86
CA TYR A 152 -5.73 -17.12 -10.60
C TYR A 152 -4.25 -17.52 -10.57
N SER A 153 -3.98 -18.83 -10.45
CA SER A 153 -2.65 -19.39 -10.65
C SER A 153 -2.09 -19.04 -12.05
N VAL A 154 -0.77 -18.83 -12.10
CA VAL A 154 -0.02 -18.66 -13.35
C VAL A 154 -0.23 -19.82 -14.34
N SER A 155 -0.45 -21.04 -13.83
CA SER A 155 -0.69 -22.23 -14.64
C SER A 155 -2.11 -22.32 -15.21
N GLY A 156 -2.99 -21.37 -14.90
CA GLY A 156 -4.40 -21.43 -15.23
C GLY A 156 -5.18 -22.37 -14.30
N GLU A 157 -6.49 -22.15 -14.26
CA GLU A 157 -7.47 -22.89 -13.44
C GLU A 157 -8.83 -22.90 -14.17
N ASP A 158 -9.86 -23.54 -13.58
CA ASP A 158 -11.22 -23.36 -14.10
C ASP A 158 -11.61 -21.88 -14.09
N GLY A 159 -12.03 -21.37 -15.24
CA GLY A 159 -12.42 -19.97 -15.43
C GLY A 159 -11.29 -19.04 -15.88
N CYS A 160 -10.05 -19.50 -16.00
CA CYS A 160 -8.97 -18.69 -16.57
C CYS A 160 -7.85 -19.56 -17.15
N PRO A 161 -7.51 -19.42 -18.45
CA PRO A 161 -6.34 -20.06 -19.03
C PRO A 161 -5.02 -19.64 -18.32
N PRO A 162 -3.91 -20.36 -18.56
CA PRO A 162 -2.59 -19.95 -18.07
C PRO A 162 -2.25 -18.52 -18.47
N ASP A 163 -1.56 -17.77 -17.59
CA ASP A 163 -1.14 -16.41 -17.92
C ASP A 163 -0.09 -16.45 -19.05
N PRO A 164 -0.28 -15.67 -20.12
CA PRO A 164 0.60 -15.69 -21.29
C PRO A 164 2.04 -15.27 -21.01
N ASP A 165 2.27 -14.50 -19.95
CA ASP A 165 3.56 -13.89 -19.63
C ASP A 165 4.16 -14.45 -18.33
N GLY A 166 3.51 -15.44 -17.71
CA GLY A 166 4.00 -16.08 -16.49
C GLY A 166 3.77 -15.29 -15.20
N PHE A 167 2.80 -14.37 -15.16
CA PHE A 167 2.47 -13.58 -13.97
C PHE A 167 1.22 -14.09 -13.24
N VAL A 168 1.23 -13.98 -11.91
CA VAL A 168 0.01 -14.04 -11.09
C VAL A 168 -0.56 -12.63 -11.02
N ARG A 169 -1.53 -12.30 -11.87
CA ARG A 169 -2.10 -10.94 -11.98
C ARG A 169 -3.58 -10.89 -12.36
N THR A 170 -4.20 -12.04 -12.58
CA THR A 170 -5.58 -12.10 -13.07
C THR A 170 -6.52 -12.35 -11.90
N LEU A 171 -7.38 -11.37 -11.61
CA LEU A 171 -8.31 -11.41 -10.48
C LEU A 171 -9.33 -12.53 -10.69
N LYS A 172 -9.48 -13.43 -9.72
CA LYS A 172 -10.43 -14.54 -9.74
C LYS A 172 -11.73 -14.17 -9.05
N ALA A 173 -11.62 -13.55 -7.87
CA ALA A 173 -12.77 -13.11 -7.11
C ALA A 173 -12.42 -11.88 -6.27
N LYS A 174 -13.41 -11.04 -6.01
CA LYS A 174 -13.34 -9.96 -5.03
C LYS A 174 -14.52 -10.06 -4.09
N SER A 175 -14.29 -10.11 -2.78
CA SER A 175 -15.34 -10.11 -1.76
C SER A 175 -15.34 -8.79 -0.99
N VAL A 176 -16.52 -8.26 -0.71
CA VAL A 176 -16.74 -7.05 0.10
C VAL A 176 -17.54 -7.48 1.33
N VAL A 177 -16.88 -7.42 2.48
CA VAL A 177 -17.45 -7.72 3.80
C VAL A 177 -17.74 -6.39 4.49
N PRO A 178 -19.03 -6.07 4.76
CA PRO A 178 -19.39 -4.85 5.45
C PRO A 178 -18.82 -4.79 6.88
N ALA A 179 -18.63 -3.59 7.39
CA ALA A 179 -18.29 -3.37 8.78
C ALA A 179 -19.38 -3.91 9.72
N GLN A 180 -18.99 -4.39 10.89
CA GLN A 180 -19.96 -4.74 11.95
C GLN A 180 -20.74 -3.49 12.36
N SER A 181 -22.06 -3.64 12.53
CA SER A 181 -22.97 -2.54 12.85
C SER A 181 -24.15 -3.05 13.67
N ASP A 182 -24.57 -2.26 14.65
CA ASP A 182 -25.77 -2.53 15.47
C ASP A 182 -27.08 -2.27 14.69
N TYR A 183 -26.99 -1.59 13.54
CA TYR A 183 -28.14 -1.22 12.71
C TYR A 183 -28.55 -2.30 11.69
N GLY A 184 -27.93 -3.49 11.76
CA GLY A 184 -28.28 -4.67 10.96
C GLY A 184 -27.11 -5.26 10.19
N HIS A 185 -27.36 -6.41 9.56
CA HIS A 185 -26.38 -7.13 8.75
C HIS A 185 -26.51 -6.73 7.28
N ALA A 186 -25.60 -5.88 6.81
CA ALA A 186 -25.43 -5.68 5.37
C ALA A 186 -24.87 -6.97 4.73
N LEU A 187 -25.19 -7.16 3.45
CA LEU A 187 -24.83 -8.38 2.73
C LEU A 187 -23.34 -8.42 2.40
N VAL A 188 -22.72 -9.59 2.53
CA VAL A 188 -21.41 -9.86 1.93
C VAL A 188 -21.61 -10.12 0.44
N LEU A 189 -20.89 -9.37 -0.38
CA LEU A 189 -20.97 -9.47 -1.84
C LEU A 189 -19.67 -10.03 -2.40
N VAL A 190 -19.76 -10.96 -3.35
CA VAL A 190 -18.62 -11.55 -4.04
C VAL A 190 -18.80 -11.33 -5.53
N THR A 191 -17.80 -10.76 -6.20
CA THR A 191 -17.73 -10.72 -7.67
C THR A 191 -16.73 -11.76 -8.13
N ARG A 192 -17.16 -12.70 -8.99
CA ARG A 192 -16.31 -13.73 -9.60
C ARG A 192 -16.07 -13.41 -11.07
N TYR A 193 -14.82 -13.56 -11.50
CA TYR A 193 -14.38 -13.20 -12.84
C TYR A 193 -13.96 -14.46 -13.59
N ARG A 194 -14.34 -14.56 -14.87
CA ARG A 194 -13.84 -15.60 -15.80
C ARG A 194 -13.23 -14.94 -17.01
N TYR A 195 -12.27 -15.61 -17.63
CA TYR A 195 -11.45 -15.11 -18.72
C TYR A 195 -11.32 -16.15 -19.83
N LYS A 196 -11.23 -15.64 -21.07
CA LYS A 196 -10.96 -16.43 -22.28
C LYS A 196 -9.71 -15.91 -22.96
N ALA A 197 -8.94 -16.81 -23.57
CA ALA A 197 -7.79 -16.44 -24.37
C ALA A 197 -8.23 -15.98 -25.77
N LEU A 198 -7.81 -14.79 -26.17
CA LEU A 198 -7.96 -14.29 -27.54
C LEU A 198 -6.59 -14.33 -28.24
N PRO A 199 -6.51 -14.87 -29.46
CA PRO A 199 -5.24 -14.96 -30.18
C PRO A 199 -4.73 -13.55 -30.52
N ALA A 200 -3.41 -13.40 -30.48
CA ALA A 200 -2.77 -12.22 -31.03
C ALA A 200 -3.03 -12.09 -32.53
N LEU A 201 -2.95 -10.87 -33.04
CA LEU A 201 -3.00 -10.63 -34.48
C LEU A 201 -1.86 -11.37 -35.19
N ALA A 202 -2.18 -12.01 -36.31
CA ALA A 202 -1.20 -12.76 -37.09
C ALA A 202 -0.01 -11.85 -37.50
N GLY A 203 1.21 -12.33 -37.25
CA GLY A 203 2.44 -11.59 -37.55
C GLY A 203 2.84 -10.52 -36.52
N SER A 204 2.11 -10.35 -35.42
CA SER A 204 2.42 -9.34 -34.39
C SER A 204 3.60 -9.70 -33.49
N GLY A 205 3.94 -10.99 -33.37
CA GLY A 205 4.94 -11.48 -32.41
C GLY A 205 4.52 -11.37 -30.94
N GLN A 206 3.26 -11.03 -30.67
CA GLN A 206 2.70 -10.89 -29.33
C GLN A 206 2.12 -12.21 -28.82
N ASN A 207 2.07 -12.37 -27.49
CA ASN A 207 1.36 -13.46 -26.83
C ASN A 207 -0.17 -13.26 -26.92
N LEU A 208 -0.93 -14.32 -26.64
CA LEU A 208 -2.39 -14.23 -26.50
C LEU A 208 -2.79 -13.23 -25.41
N TRP A 209 -4.02 -12.72 -25.49
CA TRP A 209 -4.60 -11.82 -24.50
C TRP A 209 -5.66 -12.54 -23.67
N LEU A 210 -5.62 -12.39 -22.35
CA LEU A 210 -6.71 -12.85 -21.47
C LEU A 210 -7.82 -11.79 -21.41
N ALA A 211 -8.89 -12.01 -22.16
CA ALA A 211 -10.07 -11.15 -22.15
C ALA A 211 -11.06 -11.59 -21.06
N ALA A 212 -11.68 -10.63 -20.39
CA ALA A 212 -12.82 -10.91 -19.52
C ALA A 212 -13.91 -11.61 -20.35
N GLU A 213 -14.37 -12.75 -19.86
CA GLU A 213 -15.45 -13.56 -20.44
C GLU A 213 -16.76 -13.29 -19.70
N SER A 214 -16.73 -13.27 -18.37
CA SER A 214 -17.89 -12.94 -17.56
C SER A 214 -17.53 -12.42 -16.18
N GLU A 215 -18.48 -11.69 -15.59
CA GLU A 215 -18.48 -11.21 -14.22
C GLU A 215 -19.80 -11.61 -13.56
N THR A 216 -19.73 -12.34 -12.45
CA THR A 216 -20.91 -12.75 -11.68
C THR A 216 -20.86 -12.12 -10.30
N LEU A 217 -21.84 -11.31 -9.97
CA LEU A 217 -22.07 -10.77 -8.63
C LEU A 217 -22.96 -11.74 -7.84
N LEU A 218 -22.48 -12.13 -6.66
CA LEU A 218 -23.14 -13.04 -5.74
C LEU A 218 -23.31 -12.39 -4.37
N GLN A 219 -24.36 -12.81 -3.68
CA GLN A 219 -24.54 -12.63 -2.24
C GLN A 219 -24.03 -13.88 -1.54
N GLN A 220 -23.12 -13.73 -0.58
CA GLN A 220 -22.73 -14.81 0.31
C GLN A 220 -23.75 -14.96 1.45
N THR A 221 -24.26 -16.17 1.64
CA THR A 221 -25.24 -16.54 2.68
C THR A 221 -24.68 -17.66 3.56
N THR A 222 -25.42 -18.07 4.58
CA THR A 222 -25.06 -19.21 5.42
C THR A 222 -25.05 -20.54 4.66
N ASP A 223 -25.86 -20.66 3.61
CA ASP A 223 -26.09 -21.91 2.87
C ASP A 223 -25.29 -21.96 1.55
N GLY A 224 -24.49 -20.93 1.25
CA GLY A 224 -23.66 -20.85 0.04
C GLY A 224 -23.68 -19.47 -0.61
N GLU A 225 -23.57 -19.44 -1.93
CA GLU A 225 -23.61 -18.21 -2.72
C GLU A 225 -24.90 -18.15 -3.54
N LYS A 226 -25.56 -17.00 -3.53
CA LYS A 226 -26.73 -16.71 -4.36
C LYS A 226 -26.34 -15.70 -5.43
N GLU A 227 -26.44 -16.09 -6.70
CA GLU A 227 -26.24 -15.18 -7.81
C GLU A 227 -27.26 -14.03 -7.77
N LEU A 228 -26.76 -12.80 -7.96
CA LEU A 228 -27.57 -11.58 -8.05
C LEU A 228 -27.58 -11.03 -9.47
N GLN A 229 -26.44 -11.09 -10.15
CA GLN A 229 -26.27 -10.55 -11.50
C GLN A 229 -25.12 -11.27 -12.20
N GLN A 230 -25.27 -11.50 -13.51
CA GLN A 230 -24.18 -11.95 -14.37
C GLN A 230 -24.09 -11.05 -15.60
N THR A 231 -22.87 -10.66 -15.95
CA THR A 231 -22.53 -9.96 -17.20
C THR A 231 -21.60 -10.86 -18.01
N THR A 232 -21.90 -11.07 -19.28
CA THR A 232 -21.05 -11.84 -20.21
C THR A 232 -20.56 -10.91 -21.31
N TYR A 233 -19.27 -11.02 -21.65
CA TYR A 233 -18.62 -10.22 -22.67
C TYR A 233 -18.43 -11.07 -23.92
N THR A 234 -19.14 -10.68 -24.99
CA THR A 234 -19.05 -11.32 -26.30
C THR A 234 -17.85 -10.78 -27.07
#